data_AF-A0AAE9JNT3-F1
#
_entry.id   AF-A0AAE9JNT3-F1
#
_cell.length_a   1.000
_cell.length_b   1.000
_cell.length_c   1.000
_cell.angle_alpha   90.00
_cell.angle_beta   90.00
_cell.angle_gamma   90.00
#
_symmetry.space_group_name_H-M   'P 1'
#
loop_
_entity.id
_entity.type
_entity.pdbx_description
1 polymer ?
#
loop_
_entity_poly.entity_id
_entity_poly.type
_entity_poly.pdbx_seq_one_letter_code
_entity_poly.pdbx_strand_id
1 'polypeptide(L)'
;MLFTMRAVGVFLITAQRYLTVCRPHGTVNQRLNNCPPLLLGLAHWLLALLIYLPALLNTDAHFENEITLLTIASRSHLQYTSITVMATYFFACLAVVFMYSQIAIVMIRARKVEHSVAIQKSPKKLKDARLTLHVFILIVFCFIAFFFYICEYILAFDADVTRVRAFRLYYPTVSGNLSFINPIMLLTLNKDVQSAFCCKFKPKPTTLSLIARNGKSTTGN
;
A
#
# COMPACT_ATOMS: atom_id res chain seq x y z
N MET A 1 -0.94 8.14 -14.10
CA MET A 1 -1.83 6.97 -13.88
C MET A 1 -1.39 6.07 -12.72
N LEU A 2 -0.13 5.58 -12.69
CA LEU A 2 0.33 4.64 -11.65
C LEU A 2 0.12 5.14 -10.21
N PHE A 3 0.49 6.40 -9.93
CA PHE A 3 0.29 7.01 -8.61
C PHE A 3 -1.20 7.13 -8.25
N THR A 4 -2.07 7.48 -9.20
CA THR A 4 -3.53 7.51 -9.00
C THR A 4 -4.08 6.13 -8.63
N MET A 5 -3.66 5.08 -9.34
CA MET A 5 -4.03 3.70 -8.97
C MET A 5 -3.58 3.35 -7.57
N ARG A 6 -2.36 3.70 -7.18
CA ARG A 6 -1.90 3.44 -5.82
C ARG A 6 -2.71 4.17 -4.76
N ALA A 7 -3.00 5.45 -4.97
CA ALA A 7 -3.82 6.22 -4.04
C ALA A 7 -5.23 5.61 -3.87
N VAL A 8 -5.88 5.22 -4.98
CA VAL A 8 -7.19 4.54 -4.93
C VAL A 8 -7.09 3.19 -4.23
N GLY A 9 -6.04 2.41 -4.49
CA GLY A 9 -5.85 1.09 -3.88
C GLY A 9 -5.66 1.20 -2.37
N VAL A 10 -4.83 2.15 -1.93
CA VAL A 10 -4.65 2.51 -0.54
C VAL A 10 -5.99 2.88 0.10
N PHE A 11 -6.74 3.80 -0.51
CA PHE A 11 -8.04 4.22 -0.01
C PHE A 11 -9.01 3.05 0.15
N LEU A 12 -9.14 2.20 -0.87
CA LEU A 12 -10.07 1.05 -0.85
C LEU A 12 -9.68 0.02 0.21
N ILE A 13 -8.38 -0.29 0.36
CA ILE A 13 -7.90 -1.21 1.41
C ILE A 13 -8.18 -0.62 2.80
N THR A 14 -7.93 0.67 3.00
CA THR A 14 -8.25 1.35 4.25
C THR A 14 -9.75 1.36 4.53
N ALA A 15 -10.58 1.62 3.52
CA ALA A 15 -12.03 1.59 3.62
C ALA A 15 -12.57 0.20 3.97
N GLN A 16 -12.05 -0.86 3.33
CA GLN A 16 -12.40 -2.24 3.67
C GLN A 16 -12.06 -2.54 5.15
N ARG A 17 -10.85 -2.18 5.61
CA ARG A 17 -10.45 -2.38 7.01
C ARG A 17 -11.33 -1.60 7.98
N TYR A 18 -11.67 -0.36 7.63
CA TYR A 18 -12.58 0.47 8.42
C TYR A 18 -13.96 -0.18 8.53
N LEU A 19 -14.55 -0.65 7.42
CA LEU A 19 -15.85 -1.29 7.42
C LEU A 19 -15.84 -2.58 8.26
N THR A 20 -14.81 -3.42 8.13
CA THR A 20 -14.71 -4.66 8.90
C THR A 20 -14.56 -4.41 10.40
N VAL A 21 -13.79 -3.41 10.82
CA VAL A 21 -13.52 -3.16 12.25
C VAL A 21 -14.60 -2.29 12.90
N CYS A 22 -14.99 -1.18 12.26
CA CYS A 22 -15.90 -0.20 12.83
C CYS A 22 -17.37 -0.50 12.53
N ARG A 23 -17.69 -1.25 11.46
CA ARG A 23 -19.08 -1.59 11.08
C ARG A 23 -19.23 -3.05 10.59
N PRO A 24 -18.89 -4.05 11.43
CA PRO A 24 -18.87 -5.46 11.02
C PRO A 24 -20.22 -5.98 10.49
N HIS A 25 -21.33 -5.53 11.09
CA HIS A 25 -22.70 -5.94 10.72
C HIS A 25 -23.37 -4.99 9.70
N GLY A 26 -22.62 -4.08 9.09
CA GLY A 26 -23.18 -3.17 8.08
C GLY A 26 -23.52 -3.90 6.78
N THR A 27 -24.63 -3.52 6.14
CA THR A 27 -25.05 -4.02 4.82
C THR A 27 -23.94 -3.85 3.76
N VAL A 28 -23.19 -2.75 3.82
CA VAL A 28 -22.04 -2.49 2.94
C VAL A 28 -20.91 -3.51 3.14
N ASN A 29 -20.58 -3.84 4.40
CA ASN A 29 -19.54 -4.83 4.70
C ASN A 29 -19.95 -6.23 4.21
N GLN A 30 -21.22 -6.59 4.41
CA GLN A 30 -21.77 -7.87 3.94
C GLN A 30 -21.76 -7.99 2.42
N ARG A 31 -22.16 -6.94 1.70
CA ARG A 31 -22.07 -6.92 0.23
C ARG A 31 -20.64 -6.97 -0.27
N LEU A 32 -19.71 -6.25 0.38
CA LEU A 32 -18.30 -6.24 0.00
C LEU A 32 -17.67 -7.63 0.18
N ASN A 33 -18.02 -8.33 1.26
CA ASN A 33 -17.49 -9.66 1.56
C ASN A 33 -18.03 -10.77 0.64
N ASN A 34 -19.26 -10.59 0.13
CA ASN A 34 -19.88 -11.52 -0.81
C ASN A 34 -19.55 -11.20 -2.29
N CYS A 35 -18.87 -10.08 -2.54
CA CYS A 35 -18.53 -9.63 -3.89
C CYS A 35 -17.32 -10.42 -4.41
N PRO A 36 -17.34 -10.91 -5.67
CA PRO A 36 -16.21 -11.64 -6.23
C PRO A 36 -14.97 -10.73 -6.31
N PRO A 37 -13.78 -11.23 -5.95
CA PRO A 37 -12.55 -10.42 -5.88
C PRO A 37 -12.17 -9.81 -7.23
N LEU A 38 -12.52 -10.45 -8.35
CA LEU A 38 -12.31 -9.91 -9.68
C LEU A 38 -13.11 -8.63 -9.93
N LEU A 39 -14.35 -8.54 -9.41
CA LEU A 39 -15.17 -7.35 -9.55
C LEU A 39 -14.63 -6.19 -8.69
N LEU A 40 -14.10 -6.48 -7.49
CA LEU A 40 -13.37 -5.46 -6.71
C LEU A 40 -12.14 -4.95 -7.46
N GLY A 41 -11.40 -5.86 -8.11
CA GLY A 41 -10.28 -5.49 -8.98
C GLY A 41 -10.70 -4.57 -10.11
N LEU A 42 -11.72 -4.95 -10.88
CA LEU A 42 -12.24 -4.14 -11.98
C LEU A 42 -12.74 -2.78 -11.50
N ALA A 43 -13.48 -2.73 -10.37
CA ALA A 43 -13.96 -1.48 -9.79
C ALA A 43 -12.82 -0.56 -9.37
N HIS A 44 -11.74 -1.13 -8.79
CA HIS A 44 -10.53 -0.38 -8.45
C HIS A 44 -9.87 0.25 -9.68
N TRP A 45 -9.70 -0.52 -10.76
CA TRP A 45 -9.12 -0.05 -12.01
C TRP A 45 -9.99 1.02 -12.67
N LEU A 46 -11.30 0.79 -12.73
CA LEU A 46 -12.27 1.72 -13.29
C LEU A 46 -12.29 3.04 -12.53
N LEU A 47 -12.30 3.00 -11.19
CA LEU A 47 -12.29 4.20 -10.36
C LEU A 47 -11.01 5.02 -10.57
N ALA A 48 -9.85 4.36 -10.61
CA ALA A 48 -8.59 5.04 -10.89
C ALA A 48 -8.54 5.64 -12.30
N LEU A 49 -9.11 4.96 -13.30
CA LEU A 49 -9.23 5.46 -14.66
C LEU A 49 -10.13 6.70 -14.73
N LEU A 50 -11.29 6.66 -14.06
CA LEU A 50 -12.22 7.79 -14.01
C LEU A 50 -11.59 9.02 -13.37
N ILE A 51 -10.84 8.85 -12.28
CA ILE A 51 -10.11 9.95 -11.63
C ILE A 51 -9.02 10.50 -12.55
N TYR A 52 -8.33 9.63 -13.31
CA TYR A 52 -7.27 10.03 -14.22
C TYR A 52 -7.77 10.59 -15.56
N LEU A 53 -9.06 10.46 -15.86
CA LEU A 53 -9.66 10.81 -17.15
C LEU A 53 -9.35 12.24 -17.63
N PRO A 54 -9.38 13.29 -16.79
CA PRO A 54 -9.04 14.64 -17.23
C PRO A 54 -7.62 14.78 -17.78
N ALA A 55 -6.66 14.05 -17.18
CA ALA A 55 -5.29 14.01 -17.68
C ALA A 55 -5.17 13.20 -18.97
N LEU A 56 -5.98 12.14 -19.12
CA LEU A 56 -6.01 11.29 -20.31
C LEU A 56 -6.56 12.06 -21.53
N LEU A 57 -7.65 12.81 -21.36
CA LEU A 57 -8.30 13.57 -22.43
C LEU A 57 -7.43 14.72 -22.97
N ASN A 58 -6.50 15.22 -22.17
CA ASN A 58 -5.56 16.28 -22.53
C ASN A 58 -4.14 15.74 -22.80
N THR A 59 -4.03 14.54 -23.37
CA THR A 59 -2.74 13.91 -23.65
C THR A 59 -2.27 14.23 -25.05
N ASP A 60 -1.30 15.14 -25.16
CA ASP A 60 -0.47 15.28 -26.36
C ASP A 60 0.94 14.79 -26.01
N ALA A 61 1.25 13.57 -26.41
CA ALA A 61 2.53 12.93 -26.18
C ALA A 61 3.19 12.60 -27.52
N HIS A 62 4.42 13.05 -27.71
CA HIS A 62 5.25 12.73 -28.86
C HIS A 62 6.57 12.10 -28.42
N PHE A 63 7.16 11.28 -29.29
CA PHE A 63 8.50 10.76 -29.05
C PHE A 63 9.54 11.80 -29.44
N GLU A 64 10.54 11.98 -28.59
CA GLU A 64 11.60 12.95 -28.81
C GLU A 64 12.50 12.59 -29.99
N ASN A 65 12.94 11.32 -30.06
CA ASN A 65 13.81 10.79 -31.10
C ASN A 65 13.71 9.26 -31.14
N GLU A 66 13.98 8.65 -32.28
CA GLU A 66 13.95 7.19 -32.50
C GLU A 66 14.96 6.43 -31.62
N ILE A 67 16.06 7.09 -31.25
CA ILE A 67 17.17 6.50 -30.49
C ILE A 67 16.89 6.54 -28.98
N THR A 68 16.35 7.64 -28.46
CA THR A 68 16.15 7.83 -27.02
C THR A 68 14.75 7.42 -26.55
N LEU A 69 13.77 7.34 -27.47
CA LEU A 69 12.39 6.90 -27.25
C LEU A 69 11.70 7.55 -26.04
N LEU A 70 12.20 8.72 -25.63
CA LEU A 70 11.70 9.48 -24.50
C LEU A 70 10.39 10.16 -24.91
N THR A 71 9.32 9.87 -24.18
CA THR A 71 8.02 10.49 -24.41
C THR A 71 8.01 11.90 -23.82
N ILE A 72 8.07 12.91 -24.69
CA ILE A 72 7.83 14.30 -24.33
C ILE A 72 6.32 14.47 -24.25
N ALA A 73 5.85 14.72 -23.02
CA ALA A 73 4.48 15.10 -22.80
C ALA A 73 4.33 16.61 -22.89
N SER A 74 3.23 17.07 -23.47
CA SER A 74 2.89 18.49 -23.52
C SER A 74 2.76 19.10 -22.13
N ARG A 75 3.02 20.41 -22.02
CA ARG A 75 2.92 21.12 -20.74
C ARG A 75 1.51 21.04 -20.15
N SER A 76 0.48 21.12 -21.00
CA SER A 76 -0.91 20.90 -20.62
C SER A 76 -1.10 19.52 -19.98
N HIS A 77 -0.59 18.46 -20.61
CA HIS A 77 -0.68 17.11 -20.06
C HIS A 77 -0.01 16.99 -18.68
N LEU A 78 1.17 17.60 -18.51
CA LEU A 78 1.85 17.63 -17.20
C LEU A 78 1.02 18.35 -16.14
N GLN A 79 0.46 19.52 -16.46
CA GLN A 79 -0.34 20.29 -15.51
C GLN A 79 -1.59 19.52 -15.06
N TYR A 80 -2.37 18.97 -16.01
CA TYR A 80 -3.55 18.17 -15.69
C TYR A 80 -3.20 16.91 -14.91
N THR A 81 -2.11 16.23 -15.26
CA THR A 81 -1.60 15.06 -14.53
C THR A 81 -1.24 15.42 -13.11
N SER A 82 -0.42 16.46 -12.92
CA SER A 82 0.05 16.88 -11.59
C SER A 82 -1.09 17.33 -10.69
N ILE A 83 -2.00 18.18 -11.18
CA ILE A 83 -3.19 18.61 -10.41
C ILE A 83 -4.04 17.39 -10.00
N THR A 84 -4.32 16.50 -10.94
CA THR A 84 -5.14 15.32 -10.68
C THR A 84 -4.53 14.44 -9.59
N VAL A 85 -3.22 14.19 -9.69
CA VAL A 85 -2.52 13.36 -8.69
C VAL A 85 -2.41 14.07 -7.35
N MET A 86 -2.06 15.36 -7.33
CA MET A 86 -2.01 16.16 -6.10
C MET A 86 -3.34 16.15 -5.35
N ALA A 87 -4.44 16.44 -6.05
CA ALA A 87 -5.78 16.43 -5.47
C ALA A 87 -6.14 15.04 -4.93
N THR A 88 -5.88 13.98 -5.72
CA THR A 88 -6.15 12.59 -5.31
C THR A 88 -5.41 12.24 -4.01
N TYR A 89 -4.12 12.60 -3.91
CA TYR A 89 -3.31 12.31 -2.73
C TYR A 89 -3.71 13.13 -1.51
N PHE A 90 -4.12 14.38 -1.70
CA PHE A 90 -4.65 15.22 -0.64
C PHE A 90 -5.92 14.59 -0.02
N PHE A 91 -6.91 14.25 -0.84
CA PHE A 91 -8.14 13.61 -0.37
C PHE A 91 -7.90 12.22 0.21
N ALA A 92 -7.03 11.42 -0.41
CA ALA A 92 -6.66 10.10 0.10
C ALA A 92 -6.02 10.19 1.48
N CYS A 93 -5.12 11.16 1.70
CA CYS A 93 -4.48 11.38 3.00
C CYS A 93 -5.50 11.72 4.08
N LEU A 94 -6.40 12.67 3.83
CA LEU A 94 -7.47 13.04 4.76
C LEU A 94 -8.37 11.84 5.10
N ALA A 95 -8.77 11.08 4.10
CA ALA A 95 -9.61 9.90 4.26
C ALA A 95 -8.91 8.79 5.07
N VAL A 96 -7.63 8.54 4.80
CA VAL A 96 -6.79 7.57 5.52
C VAL A 96 -6.66 7.97 6.99
N VAL A 97 -6.30 9.23 7.28
CA VAL A 97 -6.18 9.73 8.65
C VAL A 97 -7.51 9.57 9.40
N PHE A 98 -8.63 9.98 8.79
CA PHE A 98 -9.94 9.84 9.38
C PHE A 98 -10.31 8.37 9.67
N MET A 99 -10.23 7.49 8.67
CA MET A 99 -10.61 6.08 8.83
C MET A 99 -9.75 5.35 9.85
N TYR A 100 -8.43 5.55 9.83
CA TYR A 100 -7.55 4.93 10.81
C TYR A 100 -7.69 5.50 12.21
N SER A 101 -8.02 6.78 12.36
CA SER A 101 -8.35 7.36 13.66
C SER A 101 -9.57 6.67 14.28
N GLN A 102 -10.60 6.41 13.48
CA GLN A 102 -11.78 5.68 13.95
C GLN A 102 -11.49 4.22 14.28
N ILE A 103 -10.68 3.54 13.45
CA ILE A 103 -10.21 2.17 13.73
C ILE A 103 -9.46 2.15 15.08
N ALA A 104 -8.55 3.10 15.30
CA ALA A 104 -7.79 3.20 16.54
C ALA A 104 -8.70 3.42 17.75
N ILE A 105 -9.69 4.32 17.67
CA ILE A 105 -10.66 4.58 18.74
C ILE A 105 -11.45 3.31 19.07
N VAL A 106 -12.01 2.62 18.07
CA VAL A 106 -12.77 1.37 18.28
C VAL A 106 -11.88 0.30 18.91
N MET A 107 -10.64 0.14 18.45
CA MET A 107 -9.68 -0.80 19.04
C MET A 107 -9.30 -0.45 20.48
N ILE A 108 -9.18 0.84 20.84
CA ILE A 108 -8.93 1.26 22.23
C ILE A 108 -10.16 0.99 23.11
N ARG A 109 -11.37 1.27 22.61
CA ARG A 109 -12.63 1.01 23.35
C ARG A 109 -12.82 -0.47 23.62
N ALA A 110 -12.63 -1.32 22.61
CA ALA A 110 -12.69 -2.78 22.78
C ALA A 110 -11.66 -3.28 23.82
N ARG A 111 -10.47 -2.69 23.86
CA ARG A 111 -9.45 -2.99 24.88
C ARG A 111 -9.86 -2.59 26.29
N LYS A 112 -10.51 -1.44 26.49
CA LYS A 112 -10.98 -1.04 27.82
C LYS A 112 -11.98 -2.04 28.41
N VAL A 113 -12.82 -2.65 27.57
CA VAL A 113 -13.77 -3.70 27.99
C VAL A 113 -13.05 -5.01 28.35
N GLU A 114 -12.07 -5.44 27.55
CA GLU A 114 -11.31 -6.68 27.82
C GLU A 114 -10.37 -6.58 29.03
N HIS A 115 -9.81 -5.40 29.31
CA HIS A 115 -8.87 -5.19 30.41
C HIS A 115 -9.52 -5.34 31.80
N SER A 116 -10.86 -5.33 31.86
CA SER A 116 -11.63 -5.67 33.06
C SER A 116 -11.72 -7.18 33.32
N VAL A 117 -11.35 -8.04 32.35
CA VAL A 117 -11.59 -9.50 32.43
C VAL A 117 -10.32 -10.36 32.29
N ALA A 118 -9.22 -9.89 31.67
CA ALA A 118 -7.99 -10.70 31.62
C ALA A 118 -6.69 -9.90 31.42
N ILE A 119 -5.75 -10.06 32.36
CA ILE A 119 -4.34 -9.69 32.22
C ILE A 119 -3.65 -10.79 31.39
N GLN A 120 -3.71 -10.71 30.05
CA GLN A 120 -2.84 -11.52 29.19
C GLN A 120 -1.83 -10.63 28.44
N LYS A 121 -0.55 -10.82 28.78
CA LYS A 121 0.62 -10.29 28.07
C LYS A 121 0.81 -11.07 26.74
N SER A 122 1.25 -10.38 25.67
CA SER A 122 1.51 -10.90 24.29
C SER A 122 0.22 -11.15 23.47
N PRO A 123 0.14 -11.19 22.12
CA PRO A 123 0.83 -10.57 20.98
C PRO A 123 0.16 -9.25 20.47
N LYS A 124 -0.81 -8.72 21.23
CA LYS A 124 -1.67 -7.58 20.83
C LYS A 124 -0.90 -6.27 20.57
N LYS A 125 0.13 -5.96 21.38
CA LYS A 125 1.00 -4.77 21.20
C LYS A 125 1.69 -4.73 19.84
N LEU A 126 2.08 -5.90 19.30
CA LEU A 126 2.71 -5.97 17.99
C LEU A 126 1.71 -5.63 16.88
N LYS A 127 0.45 -6.06 16.99
CA LYS A 127 -0.60 -5.74 16.01
C LYS A 127 -0.86 -4.23 15.95
N ASP A 128 -0.90 -3.59 17.12
CA ASP A 128 -1.13 -2.16 17.24
C ASP A 128 0.06 -1.34 16.71
N ALA A 129 1.29 -1.74 17.05
CA ALA A 129 2.50 -1.12 16.50
C ALA A 129 2.58 -1.29 14.97
N ARG A 130 2.21 -2.46 14.44
CA ARG A 130 2.15 -2.73 13.00
C ARG A 130 1.15 -1.83 12.29
N LEU A 131 -0.03 -1.64 12.89
CA LEU A 131 -1.07 -0.77 12.36
C LEU A 131 -0.59 0.69 12.31
N THR A 132 -0.06 1.21 13.43
CA THR A 132 0.43 2.59 13.52
C THR A 132 1.60 2.84 12.57
N LEU A 133 2.55 1.90 12.47
CA LEU A 133 3.69 2.00 11.56
C LEU A 133 3.23 1.99 10.09
N HIS A 134 2.25 1.15 9.74
CA HIS A 134 1.68 1.13 8.40
C HIS A 134 1.05 2.47 8.02
N VAL A 135 0.23 3.04 8.92
CA VAL A 135 -0.41 4.35 8.72
C VAL A 135 0.62 5.46 8.62
N PHE A 136 1.64 5.44 9.48
CA PHE A 136 2.73 6.43 9.46
C PHE A 136 3.47 6.42 8.11
N ILE A 137 3.88 5.24 7.64
CA ILE A 137 4.54 5.07 6.34
C ILE A 137 3.64 5.56 5.20
N LEU A 138 2.34 5.28 5.28
CA LEU A 138 1.36 5.69 4.28
C LEU A 138 1.21 7.21 4.20
N ILE A 139 1.20 7.89 5.35
CA ILE A 139 1.15 9.36 5.44
C ILE A 139 2.44 9.96 4.86
N VAL A 140 3.61 9.44 5.24
CA VAL A 140 4.91 9.87 4.69
C VAL A 140 4.93 9.73 3.17
N PHE A 141 4.41 8.61 2.65
CA PHE A 141 4.28 8.40 1.20
C PHE A 141 3.36 9.43 0.55
N CYS A 142 2.22 9.75 1.17
CA CYS A 142 1.32 10.77 0.64
C CYS A 142 2.02 12.13 0.58
N PHE A 143 2.79 12.50 1.60
CA PHE A 143 3.57 13.73 1.58
C PHE A 143 4.63 13.74 0.47
N ILE A 144 5.45 12.68 0.35
CA ILE A 144 6.48 12.60 -0.69
C ILE A 144 5.86 12.70 -2.08
N ALA A 145 4.78 11.97 -2.35
CA ALA A 145 4.08 12.02 -3.63
C ALA A 145 3.49 13.42 -3.89
N PHE A 146 2.86 14.02 -2.89
CA PHE A 146 2.27 15.36 -3.00
C PHE A 146 3.32 16.42 -3.36
N PHE A 147 4.46 16.44 -2.65
CA PHE A 147 5.55 17.37 -2.95
C PHE A 147 6.22 17.10 -4.30
N PHE A 148 6.40 15.83 -4.67
CA PHE A 148 6.94 15.47 -5.99
C PHE A 148 6.09 16.07 -7.11
N TYR A 149 4.76 15.94 -7.03
CA TYR A 149 3.86 16.46 -8.04
C TYR A 149 3.65 17.98 -7.97
N ILE A 150 3.83 18.61 -6.80
CA ILE A 150 3.95 20.08 -6.71
C ILE A 150 5.16 20.57 -7.49
N CYS A 151 6.32 19.94 -7.30
CA CYS A 151 7.53 20.30 -8.03
C CYS A 151 7.35 20.09 -9.54
N GLU A 152 6.73 18.97 -9.96
CA GLU A 152 6.41 18.71 -11.36
C GLU A 152 5.46 19.77 -11.93
N TYR A 153 4.45 20.19 -11.16
CA TYR A 153 3.52 21.25 -11.54
C TYR A 153 4.22 22.59 -11.73
N ILE A 154 5.07 23.00 -10.78
CA ILE A 154 5.83 24.26 -10.86
C ILE A 154 6.77 24.24 -12.07
N LEU A 155 7.50 23.14 -12.26
CA LEU A 155 8.41 22.99 -13.39
C LEU A 155 7.67 22.99 -14.74
N ALA A 156 6.41 22.54 -14.79
CA ALA A 156 5.62 22.58 -16.02
C ALA A 156 5.33 24.02 -16.52
N PHE A 157 5.39 25.02 -15.64
CA PHE A 157 5.30 26.45 -16.03
C PHE A 157 6.63 27.04 -16.48
N ASP A 158 7.75 26.42 -16.13
CA ASP A 158 9.06 26.97 -16.43
C ASP A 158 9.37 26.92 -17.94
N ALA A 159 10.04 27.93 -18.47
CA ALA A 159 10.36 28.02 -19.89
C ALA A 159 11.31 26.89 -20.34
N ASP A 160 12.22 26.45 -19.46
CA ASP A 160 13.21 25.43 -19.75
C ASP A 160 12.68 24.00 -19.60
N VAL A 161 12.42 23.36 -20.74
CA VAL A 161 11.93 21.98 -20.86
C VAL A 161 12.94 20.93 -20.36
N THR A 162 14.24 21.29 -20.31
CA THR A 162 15.32 20.39 -19.89
C THR A 162 15.20 20.02 -18.42
N ARG A 163 14.80 20.97 -17.59
CA ARG A 163 14.64 20.78 -16.14
C ARG A 163 13.50 19.84 -15.80
N VAL A 164 12.36 20.01 -16.46
CA VAL A 164 11.19 19.11 -16.35
C VAL A 164 11.58 17.69 -16.73
N ARG A 165 12.33 17.53 -17.83
CA ARG A 165 12.80 16.23 -18.31
C ARG A 165 13.74 15.56 -17.31
N ALA A 166 14.73 16.29 -16.79
CA ALA A 166 15.65 15.78 -15.78
C ALA A 166 14.89 15.36 -14.51
N PHE A 167 13.89 16.15 -14.08
CA PHE A 167 13.05 15.83 -12.93
C PHE A 167 12.23 14.55 -13.15
N ARG A 168 11.66 14.35 -14.35
CA ARG A 168 10.93 13.12 -14.70
C ARG A 168 11.83 11.89 -14.75
N LEU A 169 13.13 12.04 -14.93
CA LEU A 169 14.07 10.90 -14.85
C LEU A 169 14.15 10.29 -13.44
N TYR A 170 13.80 11.07 -12.41
CA TYR A 170 13.69 10.57 -11.02
C TYR A 170 12.37 9.85 -10.76
N TYR A 171 11.35 10.02 -11.62
CA TYR A 171 10.03 9.40 -11.45
C TYR A 171 10.08 7.88 -11.29
N PRO A 172 10.84 7.10 -12.09
CA PRO A 172 10.94 5.65 -11.91
C PRO A 172 11.59 5.27 -10.59
N THR A 173 12.58 6.04 -10.12
CA THR A 173 13.23 5.82 -8.82
C THR A 173 12.24 6.06 -7.69
N VAL A 174 11.52 7.18 -7.72
CA VAL A 174 10.50 7.52 -6.71
C VAL A 174 9.39 6.46 -6.75
N SER A 175 8.76 6.25 -7.89
CA SER A 175 7.69 5.26 -8.07
C SER A 175 8.13 3.83 -7.70
N GLY A 176 9.31 3.42 -8.17
CA GLY A 176 9.89 2.10 -7.99
C GLY A 176 10.14 1.77 -6.53
N ASN A 177 10.91 2.61 -5.83
CA ASN A 177 11.17 2.45 -4.39
C ASN A 177 9.87 2.40 -3.58
N LEU A 178 8.89 3.22 -3.95
CA LEU A 178 7.60 3.25 -3.27
C LEU A 178 6.77 1.98 -3.48
N SER A 179 7.04 1.20 -4.53
CA SER A 179 6.38 -0.09 -4.77
C SER A 179 6.82 -1.16 -3.78
N PHE A 180 8.11 -1.15 -3.41
CA PHE A 180 8.72 -2.18 -2.58
C PHE A 180 8.35 -2.05 -1.10
N ILE A 181 7.89 -0.88 -0.68
CA ILE A 181 7.45 -0.63 0.69
C ILE A 181 6.28 -1.54 1.08
N ASN A 182 5.33 -1.79 0.18
CA ASN A 182 4.16 -2.63 0.46
C ASN A 182 4.55 -4.11 0.73
N PRO A 183 5.35 -4.77 -0.12
CA PRO A 183 5.93 -6.09 0.17
C PRO A 183 6.80 -6.12 1.42
N ILE A 184 7.66 -5.12 1.63
CA ILE A 184 8.54 -5.04 2.81
C ILE A 184 7.69 -4.92 4.08
N MET A 185 6.62 -4.12 4.06
CA MET A 185 5.65 -4.06 5.15
C MET A 185 4.97 -5.40 5.38
N LEU A 186 4.53 -6.10 4.33
CA LEU A 186 3.94 -7.43 4.48
C LEU A 186 4.93 -8.45 5.08
N LEU A 187 6.19 -8.45 4.61
CA LEU A 187 7.23 -9.37 5.07
C LEU A 187 7.71 -9.06 6.50
N THR A 188 7.85 -7.79 6.87
CA THR A 188 8.29 -7.38 8.22
C THR A 188 7.15 -7.44 9.26
N LEU A 189 5.91 -7.23 8.82
CA LEU A 189 4.75 -7.04 9.69
C LEU A 189 3.76 -8.20 9.66
N ASN A 190 4.03 -9.32 8.98
CA ASN A 190 3.14 -10.49 9.02
C ASN A 190 3.91 -11.75 9.44
N LYS A 191 3.64 -12.22 10.68
CA LYS A 191 4.35 -13.38 11.26
C LYS A 191 4.01 -14.68 10.52
N ASP A 192 2.82 -14.77 9.95
CA ASP A 192 2.38 -15.93 9.18
C ASP A 192 3.06 -15.99 7.81
N VAL A 193 3.35 -14.82 7.23
CA VAL A 193 4.17 -14.73 6.01
C VAL A 193 5.63 -15.04 6.35
N GLN A 194 6.16 -14.49 7.44
CA GLN A 194 7.52 -14.81 7.91
C GLN A 194 7.69 -16.30 8.21
N SER A 195 6.71 -16.94 8.83
CA SER A 195 6.75 -18.37 9.12
C SER A 195 6.63 -19.20 7.85
N ALA A 196 5.78 -18.83 6.89
CA ALA A 196 5.67 -19.50 5.60
C ALA A 196 6.98 -19.39 4.76
N PHE A 197 7.65 -18.24 4.80
CA PHE A 197 8.96 -18.06 4.17
C PHE A 197 10.05 -18.84 4.93
N CYS A 198 10.13 -18.74 6.27
CA CYS A 198 11.10 -19.50 7.06
C CYS A 198 10.92 -21.03 6.95
N CYS A 199 9.68 -21.53 6.86
CA CYS A 199 9.41 -22.96 6.66
C CYS A 199 9.84 -23.45 5.28
N LYS A 200 9.87 -22.60 4.26
CA LYS A 200 10.42 -22.93 2.94
C LYS A 200 11.96 -22.86 2.87
N PHE A 201 12.59 -22.08 3.75
CA PHE A 201 14.05 -21.97 3.85
C PHE A 201 14.68 -22.93 4.87
N LYS A 202 13.89 -23.65 5.69
CA LYS A 202 14.44 -24.76 6.48
C LYS A 202 14.72 -25.94 5.53
N PRO A 203 15.96 -26.45 5.47
CA PRO A 203 16.21 -27.68 4.74
C PRO A 203 15.30 -28.77 5.31
N LYS A 204 14.61 -29.52 4.44
CA LYS A 204 13.85 -30.71 4.84
C LYS A 204 14.80 -31.55 5.70
N PRO A 205 14.42 -31.95 6.94
CA PRO A 205 15.27 -32.83 7.71
C PRO A 205 15.43 -34.13 6.92
N THR A 206 16.62 -34.34 6.39
CA THR A 206 17.03 -35.60 5.78
C THR A 206 16.78 -36.69 6.81
N THR A 207 16.17 -37.79 6.37
CA THR A 207 15.63 -38.95 7.12
C THR A 207 16.67 -39.74 7.94
N LEU A 208 17.80 -39.13 8.33
CA LEU A 208 18.91 -39.73 9.06
C LEU A 208 18.90 -39.39 10.57
N SER A 209 18.14 -38.38 11.02
CA SER A 209 18.10 -37.99 12.44
C SER A 209 17.04 -38.73 13.27
N LEU A 210 16.13 -39.49 12.64
CA LEU A 210 15.09 -40.27 13.34
C LEU A 210 15.59 -41.63 13.85
N ILE A 211 16.67 -42.18 13.27
CA ILE A 211 17.23 -43.47 13.68
C ILE A 211 18.17 -43.32 14.90
N ALA A 212 18.82 -42.16 15.06
CA ALA A 212 19.76 -41.93 16.18
C ALA A 212 19.08 -41.82 17.56
N ARG A 213 17.74 -41.67 17.62
CA ARG A 213 17.00 -41.51 18.88
C ARG A 213 16.38 -42.80 19.42
N ASN A 214 16.29 -43.85 18.62
CA ASN A 214 15.70 -45.13 19.02
C ASN A 214 16.72 -46.20 19.46
N GLY A 215 18.02 -45.89 19.51
CA GLY A 215 19.08 -46.87 19.78
C GLY A 215 19.60 -46.95 21.23
N LYS A 216 19.01 -46.25 22.20
CA LYS A 216 19.49 -46.25 23.60
C LYS A 216 18.35 -46.40 24.61
N SER A 217 17.71 -47.57 24.65
CA SER A 217 16.95 -48.02 25.83
C SER A 217 16.57 -49.50 25.74
N THR A 218 17.54 -50.42 25.68
CA THR A 218 17.30 -51.84 25.98
C THR A 218 18.60 -52.57 26.30
N THR A 219 18.91 -52.64 27.60
CA THR A 219 19.64 -53.71 28.31
C THR A 219 19.38 -53.41 29.81
N GLY A 220 18.67 -54.21 30.61
CA GLY A 220 18.30 -55.62 30.49
C GLY A 220 19.11 -56.43 31.49
N ASN A 221 18.53 -56.58 32.69
CA ASN A 221 18.89 -57.45 33.83
C ASN A 221 20.11 -57.10 34.70
#